data_AF-A0A534VWR9-F1
#
_entry.id   AF-A0A534VWR9-F1
#
_cell.length_a   1.000
_cell.length_b   1.000
_cell.length_c   1.000
_cell.angle_alpha   90.00
_cell.angle_beta   90.00
_cell.angle_gamma   90.00
#
_symmetry.space_group_name_H-M   'P 1'
#
loop_
_entity.id
_entity.type
_entity.pdbx_description
1 polymer ?
#
loop_
_entity_poly.entity_id
_entity_poly.type
_entity_poly.pdbx_seq_one_letter_code
_entity_poly.pdbx_strand_id
1 'polypeptide(L)' 'MSPSLLLLDVDNTLYPPSRGVVERVDALINRYLVERVGIDAAEVDGIRRRLWSDYGTT' A
#
# COMPACT_ATOMS: atom_id res chain seq x y z
N MET A 1 12.29 -16.93 29.63
CA MET A 1 12.70 -17.50 28.33
C MET A 1 12.73 -16.37 27.33
N SER A 2 13.81 -16.21 26.57
CA SER A 2 13.85 -15.26 25.45
C SER A 2 13.09 -15.84 24.25
N PRO A 3 12.40 -15.02 23.45
CA PRO A 3 11.75 -15.52 22.24
C PRO A 3 12.81 -16.09 21.28
N SER A 4 12.54 -17.27 20.74
CA SER A 4 13.41 -17.93 19.75
C SER A 4 13.15 -17.46 18.31
N LEU A 5 12.05 -16.73 18.09
CA LEU A 5 11.65 -16.16 16.81
C LEU A 5 10.93 -14.84 17.03
N LEU A 6 11.23 -13.86 16.19
CA LEU A 6 10.55 -12.56 16.16
C LEU A 6 10.12 -12.28 14.72
N LEU A 7 8.83 -12.03 14.53
CA LEU A 7 8.28 -11.54 13.27
C LEU A 7 8.02 -10.06 13.43
N LEU A 8 8.52 -9.26 12.48
CA LEU A 8 8.32 -7.83 12.42
C LEU A 8 7.64 -7.49 11.11
N ASP A 9 6.57 -6.72 11.22
CA ASP A 9 6.03 -6.01 10.07
C ASP A 9 7.07 -4.97 9.59
N VAL A 10 7.03 -4.63 8.32
CA VAL A 10 8.00 -3.74 7.69
C VAL A 10 7.45 -2.33 7.66
N ASP A 11 6.35 -2.14 6.94
CA ASP A 11 5.82 -0.83 6.64
C ASP A 11 5.24 -0.18 7.89
N ASN A 12 5.59 1.08 8.13
CA ASN A 12 5.18 1.83 9.32
C ASN A 12 5.57 1.18 10.68
N THR A 13 6.40 0.15 10.66
CA THR A 13 6.91 -0.56 11.84
C THR A 13 8.43 -0.41 11.95
N LEU A 14 9.19 -0.76 10.90
CA LEU A 14 10.65 -0.56 10.86
C LEU A 14 11.05 0.89 10.57
N TYR A 15 10.08 1.70 10.15
CA TYR A 15 10.23 3.14 9.94
C TYR A 15 8.93 3.86 10.35
N PRO A 16 9.00 5.12 10.80
CA PRO A 16 7.80 5.83 11.23
C PRO A 16 6.92 6.25 10.03
N PRO A 17 5.59 6.28 10.18
CA PRO A 17 4.66 6.75 9.13
C PRO A 17 4.99 8.12 8.55
N SER A 18 5.63 8.99 9.33
CA SER A 18 6.09 10.31 8.87
C SER A 18 7.09 10.28 7.71
N ARG A 19 7.65 9.11 7.37
CA ARG A 19 8.46 8.91 6.17
C ARG A 19 7.64 8.89 4.87
N GLY A 20 6.32 8.72 4.95
CA GLY A 20 5.41 8.88 3.81
C GLY A 20 5.56 7.82 2.71
N VAL A 21 6.12 6.65 3.04
CA VAL A 21 6.46 5.61 2.05
C VAL A 21 5.20 5.02 1.43
N VAL A 22 4.23 4.62 2.26
CA VAL A 22 2.98 4.00 1.83
C VAL A 22 2.20 4.96 0.93
N GLU A 23 2.08 6.22 1.31
CA GLU A 23 1.37 7.27 0.56
C GLU A 23 2.03 7.50 -0.81
N ARG A 24 3.36 7.43 -0.88
CA ARG A 24 4.09 7.56 -2.16
C ARG A 24 3.86 6.34 -3.04
N VAL A 25 3.86 5.13 -2.48
CA VAL A 25 3.58 3.90 -3.24
C VAL A 25 2.13 3.89 -3.73
N ASP A 26 1.17 4.30 -2.91
CA ASP A 26 -0.24 4.45 -3.30
C ASP A 26 -0.42 5.33 -4.54
N ALA A 27 0.29 6.46 -4.60
CA ALA A 27 0.27 7.34 -5.77
C ALA A 27 0.89 6.67 -7.02
N LEU A 28 1.93 5.87 -6.84
CA LEU A 28 2.56 5.12 -7.93
C LEU A 28 1.66 3.99 -8.45
N ILE A 29 0.95 3.30 -7.55
CA ILE A 29 -0.05 2.28 -7.90
C ILE A 29 -1.20 2.93 -8.67
N ASN A 30 -1.79 4.02 -8.15
CA ASN A 30 -2.84 4.76 -8.87
C ASN A 30 -2.37 5.17 -10.27
N ARG A 31 -1.15 5.68 -10.40
CA ARG A 31 -0.58 6.05 -11.71
C ARG A 31 -0.46 4.84 -12.64
N TYR A 32 0.02 3.70 -12.15
CA TYR A 32 0.11 2.47 -12.95
C TYR A 32 -1.28 1.99 -13.41
N LEU A 33 -2.26 1.99 -12.52
CA LEU A 33 -3.63 1.57 -12.83
C LEU A 33 -4.28 2.47 -13.88
N VAL A 34 -4.00 3.77 -13.86
CA VAL A 34 -4.45 4.70 -14.91
C VAL A 34 -3.68 4.46 -16.22
N GLU A 35 -2.35 4.58 -16.19
CA GLU A 35 -1.52 4.62 -17.39
C GLU A 35 -1.38 3.27 -18.10
N ARG A 36 -1.47 2.16 -17.37
CA ARG A 36 -1.19 0.82 -17.89
C ARG A 36 -2.39 -0.09 -17.91
N VAL A 37 -3.30 0.03 -16.93
CA VAL A 37 -4.53 -0.78 -16.87
C VAL A 37 -5.70 -0.04 -17.53
N GLY A 38 -5.65 1.29 -17.63
CA GLY A 38 -6.69 2.09 -18.27
C GLY A 38 -7.89 2.37 -17.37
N ILE A 39 -7.73 2.32 -16.04
CA ILE A 39 -8.76 2.70 -15.08
C ILE A 39 -8.93 4.22 -15.07
N ASP A 40 -10.16 4.70 -14.97
CA ASP A 40 -10.46 6.13 -14.88
C ASP A 40 -9.81 6.78 -13.64
N ALA A 41 -9.19 7.94 -13.82
CA ALA A 41 -8.47 8.64 -12.75
C ALA A 41 -9.40 9.08 -11.60
N ALA A 42 -10.70 9.31 -11.86
CA ALA A 42 -11.67 9.65 -10.83
C ALA A 42 -12.07 8.43 -9.96
N GLU A 43 -11.90 7.22 -10.48
CA GLU A 43 -12.33 5.98 -9.81
C GLU A 43 -11.16 5.20 -9.19
N VAL A 44 -9.94 5.38 -9.71
CA VAL A 44 -8.77 4.53 -9.41
C VAL A 44 -8.46 4.42 -7.92
N ASP A 45 -8.56 5.51 -7.19
CA ASP A 45 -8.22 5.56 -5.77
C ASP A 45 -9.25 4.83 -4.89
N GLY A 46 -10.53 4.84 -5.31
CA GLY A 46 -11.58 4.05 -4.70
C GLY A 46 -11.37 2.55 -4.93
N ILE A 47 -11.01 2.17 -6.16
CA ILE A 47 -10.71 0.78 -6.52
C ILE A 47 -9.50 0.26 -5.75
N ARG A 48 -8.40 1.03 -5.68
CA ARG A 48 -7.21 0.68 -4.90
C ARG A 48 -7.56 0.42 -3.43
N ARG A 49 -8.24 1.36 -2.78
CA ARG A 49 -8.66 1.18 -1.37
C ARG A 49 -9.52 -0.06 -1.15
N ARG A 50 -10.41 -0.38 -2.10
CA ARG A 50 -11.24 -1.58 -2.02
C ARG A 50 -10.39 -2.85 -2.10
N LEU A 51 -9.47 -2.93 -3.06
CA LEU A 51 -8.56 -4.07 -3.18
C LEU A 51 -7.71 -4.23 -1.91
N TRP A 52 -7.19 -3.12 -1.37
CA TRP A 52 -6.46 -3.15 -0.11
C TRP A 52 -7.32 -3.66 1.06
N SER A 53 -8.58 -3.23 1.15
CA SER A 53 -9.51 -3.70 2.18
C SER A 53 -9.85 -5.18 2.03
N ASP A 54 -10.08 -5.65 0.80
CA ASP A 54 -10.56 -7.01 0.52
C ASP A 54 -9.42 -8.05 0.55
N TYR A 55 -8.18 -7.63 0.19
CA TYR A 55 -7.06 -8.54 -0.05
C TYR A 55 -5.76 -8.16 0.69
N GLY A 56 -5.71 -7.02 1.39
CA GLY A 56 -4.49 -6.51 2.04
C GLY A 56 -3.47 -5.92 1.07
N THR A 57 -3.79 -5.83 -0.22
CA THR A 57 -2.94 -5.32 -1.29
C THR A 57 -3.79 -4.70 -2.40
N THR A 58 -3.18 -3.88 -3.25
CA THR A 58 -3.79 -3.46 -4.52
C THR A 58 -2.99 -4.02 -5.69
#